data_AF-A0A8J3XUR1-F1
#
_entry.id   AF-A0A8J3XUR1-F1
#
_cell.length_a   1.000
_cell.length_b   1.000
_cell.length_c   1.000
_cell.angle_alpha   90.00
_cell.angle_beta   90.00
_cell.angle_gamma   90.00
#
_symmetry.space_group_name_H-M   'P 1'
#
loop_
_entity.id
_entity.type
_entity.pdbx_description
1 polymer ?
#
loop_
_entity_poly.entity_id
_entity_poly.type
_entity_poly.pdbx_seq_one_letter_code
_entity_poly.pdbx_strand_id
1 'polypeptide(L)'
;MPHRRVPRHTRPDAGLDLGNRDVRLGLGATVTVVMTSAILAAHHGIGATFLDAARTFLTTYAGVVSLVALTVTVMLGLAAGERVVLPIPLRIRAQLLHRAAALVGVGFLVTHIAMKIAAGLVPAYGSVVPTTSVYVGLGAVASDLMIVIVATGVMRGRFARAERPWIWRVVHDLAYLAWPISIIHGLMAGRPPAAWVVWSYVVCLVAAGSALLIRVMAAFRPALSAAGADAADMTQTQPIPRAVPKHVPRAEPKAAPRPVSLLGRTGTDGSPAAAPSHRAGRTKLRRIV
;
A
#
# COMPACT_ATOMS: atom_id res chain seq x y z
N MET A 1 11.98 -10.85 45.94
CA MET A 1 11.77 -11.32 44.55
C MET A 1 12.67 -10.52 43.62
N PRO A 2 13.67 -11.10 42.94
CA PRO A 2 14.52 -10.35 42.02
C PRO A 2 13.84 -10.18 40.65
N HIS A 3 13.84 -8.94 40.15
CA HIS A 3 13.32 -8.58 38.82
C HIS A 3 14.09 -9.30 37.71
N ARG A 4 13.41 -10.19 36.99
CA ARG A 4 13.92 -10.84 35.78
C ARG A 4 13.89 -9.83 34.63
N ARG A 5 15.06 -9.29 34.25
CA ARG A 5 15.18 -8.45 33.03
C ARG A 5 14.98 -9.35 31.81
N VAL A 6 14.00 -9.01 30.98
CA VAL A 6 13.78 -9.66 29.69
C VAL A 6 14.91 -9.22 28.73
N PRO A 7 15.60 -10.15 28.05
CA PRO A 7 16.60 -9.79 27.04
C PRO A 7 15.94 -9.03 25.88
N ARG A 8 16.46 -7.85 25.54
CA ARG A 8 16.09 -7.14 24.31
C ARG A 8 16.69 -7.91 23.12
N HIS A 9 15.85 -8.46 22.26
CA HIS A 9 16.29 -8.95 20.95
C HIS A 9 16.74 -7.74 20.09
N THR A 10 18.04 -7.63 19.84
CA THR A 10 18.59 -6.74 18.82
C THR A 10 18.33 -7.34 17.45
N ARG A 11 17.68 -6.57 16.58
CA ARG A 11 17.49 -6.94 15.17
C ARG A 11 18.88 -6.93 14.50
N PRO A 12 19.31 -7.99 13.81
CA PRO A 12 20.55 -7.94 13.04
C PRO A 12 20.42 -6.87 11.95
N ASP A 13 21.38 -5.96 11.90
CA ASP A 13 21.49 -4.95 10.86
C ASP A 13 21.90 -5.66 9.56
N ALA A 14 20.93 -6.16 8.80
CA ALA A 14 21.14 -6.83 7.52
C ALA A 14 21.46 -5.83 6.39
N GLY A 15 22.19 -4.76 6.70
CA GLY A 15 22.77 -3.85 5.72
C GLY A 15 24.09 -4.41 5.26
N LEU A 16 24.32 -4.49 3.94
CA LEU A 16 25.65 -4.74 3.40
C LEU A 16 26.57 -3.60 3.88
N ASP A 17 27.59 -3.93 4.68
CA ASP A 17 28.60 -2.97 5.10
C ASP A 17 29.50 -2.64 3.91
N LEU A 18 29.08 -1.64 3.14
CA LEU A 18 29.81 -1.11 1.98
C LEU A 18 31.15 -0.45 2.38
N GLY A 19 31.42 -0.28 3.67
CA GLY A 19 32.71 0.18 4.21
C GLY A 19 33.74 -0.94 4.34
N ASN A 20 33.30 -2.21 4.40
CA ASN A 20 34.18 -3.36 4.54
C ASN A 20 34.98 -3.59 3.24
N ARG A 21 36.32 -3.58 3.37
CA ARG A 21 37.27 -3.77 2.26
C ARG A 21 37.02 -5.10 1.53
N ASP A 22 36.62 -6.14 2.23
CA ASP A 22 36.39 -7.47 1.65
C ASP A 22 35.07 -7.53 0.85
N VAL A 23 34.04 -6.82 1.30
CA VAL A 23 32.76 -6.68 0.57
C VAL A 23 32.96 -5.84 -0.69
N ARG A 24 33.78 -4.77 -0.62
CA ARG A 24 34.13 -3.93 -1.77
C ARG A 24 34.99 -4.68 -2.80
N LEU A 25 35.94 -5.48 -2.34
CA LEU A 25 36.76 -6.34 -3.21
C LEU A 25 35.93 -7.46 -3.83
N GLY A 26 34.99 -8.07 -3.09
CA GLY A 26 34.06 -9.07 -3.60
C GLY A 26 33.07 -8.52 -4.64
N LEU A 27 32.53 -7.32 -4.40
CA LEU A 27 31.65 -6.63 -5.35
C LEU A 27 32.42 -6.14 -6.58
N GLY A 28 33.64 -5.62 -6.40
CA GLY A 28 34.53 -5.23 -7.49
C GLY A 28 34.95 -6.42 -8.36
N ALA A 29 35.29 -7.55 -7.75
CA ALA A 29 35.64 -8.77 -8.47
C ALA A 29 34.45 -9.34 -9.27
N THR A 30 33.24 -9.35 -8.69
CA THR A 30 32.04 -9.80 -9.42
C THR A 30 31.68 -8.88 -10.57
N VAL A 31 31.74 -7.56 -10.39
CA VAL A 31 31.52 -6.59 -11.48
C VAL A 31 32.58 -6.76 -12.58
N THR A 32 33.85 -6.95 -12.21
CA THR A 32 34.94 -7.12 -13.18
C THR A 32 34.77 -8.43 -13.95
N VAL A 33 34.43 -9.55 -13.29
CA VAL A 33 34.17 -10.83 -13.94
C VAL A 33 32.99 -10.73 -14.90
N VAL A 34 31.87 -10.12 -14.48
CA VAL A 34 30.69 -9.92 -15.35
C VAL A 34 31.03 -9.08 -16.57
N MET A 35 31.78 -7.98 -16.38
CA MET A 35 32.20 -7.10 -17.48
C MET A 35 33.17 -7.80 -18.44
N THR A 36 34.13 -8.57 -17.91
CA THR A 36 35.12 -9.30 -18.72
C THR A 36 34.46 -10.45 -19.49
N SER A 37 33.50 -11.16 -18.87
CA SER A 37 32.70 -12.19 -19.54
C SER A 37 31.78 -11.61 -20.62
N ALA A 38 31.21 -10.42 -20.42
CA ALA A 38 30.41 -9.73 -21.43
C ALA A 38 31.25 -9.28 -22.64
N ILE A 39 32.46 -8.79 -22.39
CA ILE A 39 33.43 -8.41 -23.45
C ILE A 39 33.87 -9.65 -24.22
N LEU A 40 34.24 -10.74 -23.52
CA LEU A 40 34.67 -11.98 -24.17
C LEU A 40 33.53 -12.61 -24.99
N ALA A 41 32.29 -12.58 -24.48
CA ALA A 41 31.12 -13.02 -25.23
C ALA A 41 30.93 -12.20 -26.52
N ALA A 42 31.12 -10.88 -26.48
CA ALA A 42 31.04 -10.02 -27.67
C ALA A 42 32.12 -10.30 -28.72
N HIS A 43 33.28 -10.87 -28.32
CA HIS A 43 34.39 -11.18 -29.22
C HIS A 43 34.27 -12.53 -29.94
N HIS A 44 33.46 -13.47 -29.45
CA HIS A 44 33.14 -14.71 -30.17
C HIS A 44 31.90 -14.48 -31.05
N GLY A 45 31.95 -14.81 -32.35
CA GLY A 45 30.86 -14.56 -33.31
C GLY A 45 29.46 -15.06 -32.86
N ILE A 46 29.41 -16.04 -31.95
CA ILE A 46 28.22 -16.52 -31.27
C ILE A 46 27.56 -15.42 -30.41
N GLY A 47 28.34 -14.63 -29.66
CA GLY A 47 27.80 -13.55 -28.84
C GLY A 47 27.35 -12.34 -29.65
N ALA A 48 27.98 -12.06 -30.80
CA ALA A 48 27.48 -11.05 -31.74
C ALA A 48 26.11 -11.45 -32.29
N THR A 49 25.93 -12.70 -32.73
CA THR A 49 24.63 -13.20 -33.20
C THR A 49 23.57 -13.25 -32.10
N PHE A 50 23.95 -13.62 -30.88
CA PHE A 50 23.05 -13.61 -29.73
C PHE A 50 22.62 -12.20 -29.36
N LEU A 51 23.55 -11.24 -29.34
CA LEU A 51 23.27 -9.85 -28.99
C LEU A 51 22.37 -9.18 -30.04
N ASP A 52 22.57 -9.49 -31.32
CA ASP A 52 21.70 -9.03 -32.40
C ASP A 52 20.29 -9.64 -32.31
N ALA A 53 20.20 -10.95 -32.05
CA ALA A 53 18.93 -11.62 -31.81
C ALA A 53 18.20 -11.06 -30.58
N ALA A 54 18.91 -10.84 -29.47
CA ALA A 54 18.38 -10.24 -28.26
C ALA A 54 17.91 -8.80 -28.49
N ARG A 55 18.70 -7.98 -29.20
CA ARG A 55 18.33 -6.62 -29.59
C ARG A 55 17.06 -6.62 -30.44
N THR A 56 16.98 -7.48 -31.43
CA THR A 56 15.80 -7.63 -32.31
C THR A 56 14.58 -8.06 -31.50
N PHE A 57 14.74 -9.04 -30.62
CA PHE A 57 13.68 -9.51 -29.73
C PHE A 57 13.19 -8.38 -28.80
N LEU A 58 14.09 -7.69 -28.10
CA LEU A 58 13.73 -6.63 -27.16
C LEU A 58 13.12 -5.41 -27.86
N THR A 59 13.65 -5.01 -29.02
CA THR A 59 13.07 -3.93 -29.84
C THR A 59 11.64 -4.25 -30.27
N THR A 60 11.32 -5.54 -30.43
CA THR A 60 10.04 -6.04 -30.92
C THR A 60 9.04 -6.35 -29.80
N TYR A 61 9.49 -6.89 -28.67
CA TYR A 61 8.62 -7.50 -27.65
C TYR A 61 8.75 -6.90 -26.25
N ALA A 62 9.75 -6.05 -25.96
CA ALA A 62 9.87 -5.46 -24.62
C ALA A 62 8.62 -4.67 -24.20
N GLY A 63 7.97 -3.97 -25.15
CA GLY A 63 6.71 -3.25 -24.89
C GLY A 63 5.54 -4.18 -24.56
N VAL A 64 5.46 -5.34 -25.23
CA VAL A 64 4.43 -6.37 -24.96
C VAL A 64 4.60 -6.93 -23.55
N VAL A 65 5.83 -7.32 -23.19
CA VAL A 65 6.13 -7.85 -21.85
C VAL A 65 5.86 -6.80 -20.77
N SER A 66 6.22 -5.53 -21.02
CA SER A 66 5.89 -4.41 -20.13
C SER A 66 4.40 -4.28 -19.90
N LEU A 67 3.60 -4.24 -20.98
CA LEU A 67 2.14 -4.07 -20.88
C LEU A 67 1.46 -5.20 -20.12
N VAL A 68 1.86 -6.45 -20.39
CA VAL A 68 1.32 -7.63 -19.67
C VAL A 68 1.68 -7.56 -18.19
N ALA A 69 2.94 -7.30 -17.86
CA ALA A 69 3.39 -7.20 -16.47
C ALA A 69 2.72 -6.03 -15.72
N LEU A 70 2.53 -4.88 -16.37
CA LEU A 70 1.81 -3.73 -15.80
C LEU A 70 0.32 -4.01 -15.64
N THR A 71 -0.30 -4.79 -16.54
CA THR A 71 -1.69 -5.21 -16.37
C THR A 71 -1.84 -6.15 -15.18
N VAL A 72 -0.96 -7.13 -15.05
CA VAL A 72 -0.90 -8.02 -13.87
C VAL A 72 -0.67 -7.20 -12.59
N THR A 73 0.16 -6.17 -12.65
CA THR A 73 0.39 -5.23 -11.54
C THR A 73 -0.89 -4.52 -11.12
N VAL A 74 -1.68 -3.99 -12.07
CA VAL A 74 -2.97 -3.34 -11.78
C VAL A 74 -3.94 -4.33 -11.14
N MET A 75 -4.07 -5.54 -11.69
CA MET A 75 -4.93 -6.59 -11.14
C MET A 75 -4.54 -6.98 -9.71
N LEU A 76 -3.24 -7.14 -9.43
CA LEU A 76 -2.72 -7.42 -8.09
C LEU A 76 -2.92 -6.25 -7.14
N GLY A 77 -2.88 -5.01 -7.64
CA GLY A 77 -3.18 -3.79 -6.88
C GLY A 77 -4.64 -3.76 -6.43
N LEU A 78 -5.57 -4.09 -7.34
CA LEU A 78 -6.99 -4.28 -7.03
C LEU A 78 -7.19 -5.36 -5.96
N ALA A 79 -6.57 -6.53 -6.15
CA ALA A 79 -6.66 -7.65 -5.20
C ALA A 79 -6.09 -7.31 -3.82
N ALA A 80 -4.96 -6.58 -3.74
CA ALA A 80 -4.37 -6.15 -2.47
C ALA A 80 -5.26 -5.14 -1.71
N GLY A 81 -6.06 -4.36 -2.45
CA GLY A 81 -7.03 -3.41 -1.92
C GLY A 81 -8.37 -4.02 -1.50
N GLU A 82 -8.63 -5.27 -1.86
CA GLU A 82 -9.90 -5.95 -1.56
C GLU A 82 -9.96 -6.39 -0.10
N ARG A 83 -11.05 -6.05 0.58
CA ARG A 83 -11.25 -6.33 2.02
C ARG A 83 -12.48 -7.19 2.28
N VAL A 84 -13.42 -7.22 1.34
CA VAL A 84 -14.70 -7.93 1.46
C VAL A 84 -14.54 -9.39 1.04
N VAL A 85 -13.71 -9.67 0.03
CA VAL A 85 -13.60 -11.00 -0.58
C VAL A 85 -12.32 -11.76 -0.15
N LEU A 86 -11.21 -11.06 0.08
CA LEU A 86 -9.90 -11.70 0.30
C LEU A 86 -9.46 -11.71 1.77
N PRO A 87 -8.96 -12.84 2.29
CA PRO A 87 -8.38 -12.90 3.63
C PRO A 87 -7.04 -12.14 3.70
N ILE A 88 -6.68 -11.69 4.91
CA ILE A 88 -5.46 -10.92 5.19
C ILE A 88 -4.17 -11.51 4.58
N PRO A 89 -3.84 -12.82 4.71
CA PRO A 89 -2.59 -13.35 4.15
C PRO A 89 -2.52 -13.24 2.62
N LEU A 90 -3.64 -13.43 1.92
CA LEU A 90 -3.68 -13.34 0.46
C LEU A 90 -3.44 -11.91 -0.01
N ARG A 91 -3.96 -10.92 0.71
CA ARG A 91 -3.71 -9.49 0.45
C ARG A 91 -2.25 -9.11 0.61
N ILE A 92 -1.56 -9.69 1.60
CA ILE A 92 -0.11 -9.46 1.80
C ILE A 92 0.69 -10.05 0.62
N ARG A 93 0.35 -11.27 0.19
CA ARG A 93 0.96 -11.90 -1.00
C ARG A 93 0.72 -11.08 -2.25
N ALA A 94 -0.52 -10.62 -2.48
CA ALA A 94 -0.87 -9.75 -3.60
C ALA A 94 -0.08 -8.45 -3.59
N GLN A 95 0.16 -7.85 -2.42
CA GLN A 95 0.97 -6.64 -2.29
C GLN A 95 2.46 -6.88 -2.64
N LEU A 96 3.02 -8.03 -2.29
CA LEU A 96 4.38 -8.43 -2.65
C LEU A 96 4.49 -8.70 -4.16
N LEU A 97 3.56 -9.49 -4.71
CA LEU A 97 3.50 -9.78 -6.14
C LEU A 97 3.27 -8.51 -6.96
N HIS A 98 2.45 -7.58 -6.47
CA HIS A 98 2.23 -6.28 -7.12
C HIS A 98 3.55 -5.52 -7.26
N ARG A 99 4.39 -5.46 -6.23
CA ARG A 99 5.69 -4.79 -6.29
C ARG A 99 6.66 -5.50 -7.23
N ALA A 100 6.69 -6.82 -7.20
CA ALA A 100 7.54 -7.61 -8.10
C ALA A 100 7.13 -7.44 -9.56
N ALA A 101 5.83 -7.55 -9.86
CA ALA A 101 5.28 -7.34 -11.20
C ALA A 101 5.49 -5.89 -11.67
N ALA A 102 5.33 -4.90 -10.78
CA ALA A 102 5.60 -3.50 -11.10
C ALA A 102 7.06 -3.29 -11.52
N LEU A 103 8.01 -3.90 -10.78
CA LEU A 103 9.43 -3.80 -11.09
C LEU A 103 9.75 -4.42 -12.46
N VAL A 104 9.20 -5.60 -12.75
CA VAL A 104 9.34 -6.25 -14.07
C VAL A 104 8.74 -5.37 -15.16
N GLY A 105 7.51 -4.87 -14.98
CA GLY A 105 6.82 -4.04 -15.96
C GLY A 105 7.54 -2.74 -16.27
N VAL A 106 8.01 -2.04 -15.23
CA VAL A 106 8.79 -0.79 -15.37
C VAL A 106 10.17 -1.06 -15.98
N GLY A 107 10.85 -2.15 -15.60
CA GLY A 107 12.13 -2.53 -16.20
C GLY A 107 12.01 -2.78 -17.70
N PHE A 108 10.97 -3.50 -18.13
CA PHE A 108 10.68 -3.71 -19.54
C PHE A 108 10.20 -2.42 -20.24
N LEU A 109 9.53 -1.50 -19.55
CA LEU A 109 9.18 -0.18 -20.11
C LEU A 109 10.44 0.64 -20.43
N VAL A 110 11.38 0.71 -19.48
CA VAL A 110 12.68 1.38 -19.69
C VAL A 110 13.42 0.73 -20.86
N THR A 111 13.46 -0.60 -20.88
CA THR A 111 14.10 -1.36 -21.98
C THR A 111 13.42 -1.08 -23.32
N HIS A 112 12.10 -1.03 -23.37
CA HIS A 112 11.33 -0.72 -24.57
C HIS A 112 11.71 0.67 -25.13
N ILE A 113 11.68 1.70 -24.29
CA ILE A 113 12.03 3.07 -24.67
C ILE A 113 13.49 3.13 -25.15
N ALA A 114 14.42 2.55 -24.38
CA ALA A 114 15.84 2.52 -24.72
C ALA A 114 16.10 1.85 -26.07
N MET A 115 15.45 0.73 -26.37
CA MET A 115 15.59 0.04 -27.65
C MET A 115 15.02 0.86 -28.81
N LYS A 116 13.89 1.56 -28.63
CA LYS A 116 13.33 2.44 -29.67
C LYS A 116 14.26 3.61 -30.01
N ILE A 117 14.87 4.22 -28.99
CA ILE A 117 15.86 5.29 -29.17
C ILE A 117 17.12 4.74 -29.84
N ALA A 118 17.65 3.62 -29.35
CA ALA A 118 18.86 2.99 -29.88
C ALA A 118 18.70 2.51 -31.33
N ALA A 119 17.47 2.15 -31.74
CA ALA A 119 17.13 1.80 -33.12
C ALA A 119 16.85 3.02 -34.01
N GLY A 120 16.92 4.25 -33.49
CA GLY A 120 16.65 5.48 -34.24
C GLY A 120 15.18 5.68 -34.62
N LEU A 121 14.25 4.91 -34.00
CA LEU A 121 12.82 4.97 -34.30
C LEU A 121 12.14 6.17 -33.64
N VAL A 122 12.71 6.69 -32.55
CA VAL A 122 12.22 7.86 -31.81
C VAL A 122 13.44 8.66 -31.32
N PRO A 123 13.47 9.99 -31.45
CA PRO A 123 14.54 10.79 -30.84
C PRO A 123 14.48 10.71 -29.32
N ALA A 124 15.60 10.93 -28.63
CA ALA A 124 15.67 10.78 -27.17
C ALA A 124 14.59 11.59 -26.42
N TYR A 125 14.33 12.82 -26.86
CA TYR A 125 13.29 13.69 -26.28
C TYR A 125 11.87 13.22 -26.57
N GLY A 126 11.65 12.39 -27.60
CA GLY A 126 10.35 11.89 -27.99
C GLY A 126 9.77 10.86 -27.01
N SER A 127 10.53 10.48 -25.98
CA SER A 127 10.04 9.68 -24.85
C SER A 127 9.32 10.53 -23.78
N VAL A 128 9.48 11.84 -23.81
CA VAL A 128 8.90 12.80 -22.84
C VAL A 128 7.97 13.78 -23.54
N VAL A 129 8.35 14.27 -24.71
CA VAL A 129 7.55 15.23 -25.47
C VAL A 129 6.74 14.46 -26.53
N PRO A 130 5.40 14.59 -26.56
CA PRO A 130 4.59 13.99 -27.60
C PRO A 130 5.08 14.40 -28.99
N THR A 131 5.32 13.41 -29.84
CA THR A 131 5.78 13.62 -31.22
C THR A 131 4.61 13.89 -32.17
N THR A 132 4.89 14.22 -33.43
CA THR A 132 3.87 14.46 -34.46
C THR A 132 3.01 13.23 -34.77
N SER A 133 3.52 12.02 -34.51
CA SER A 133 2.72 10.80 -34.60
C SER A 133 1.88 10.65 -33.34
N VAL A 134 0.56 10.81 -33.47
CA VAL A 134 -0.41 10.72 -32.35
C VAL A 134 -0.19 9.46 -31.53
N TYR A 135 -0.06 8.30 -32.19
CA TYR A 135 0.10 7.03 -31.48
C TYR A 135 1.44 6.91 -30.79
N VAL A 136 2.54 7.43 -31.35
CA VAL A 136 3.84 7.47 -30.67
C VAL A 136 3.81 8.45 -29.50
N GLY A 137 3.16 9.61 -29.66
CA GLY A 137 2.94 10.59 -28.60
C GLY A 137 2.15 10.05 -27.41
N LEU A 138 1.16 9.17 -27.63
CA LEU A 138 0.48 8.45 -26.55
C LEU A 138 1.45 7.60 -25.71
N GLY A 139 2.50 7.06 -26.33
CA GLY A 139 3.57 6.35 -25.63
C GLY A 139 4.30 7.25 -24.64
N ALA A 140 4.66 8.47 -25.07
CA ALA A 140 5.30 9.48 -24.21
C ALA A 140 4.39 9.88 -23.03
N VAL A 141 3.11 10.16 -23.31
CA VAL A 141 2.13 10.48 -22.26
C VAL A 141 1.99 9.32 -21.26
N ALA A 142 1.92 8.08 -21.74
CA ALA A 142 1.84 6.92 -20.87
C ALA A 142 3.11 6.73 -20.02
N SER A 143 4.30 6.97 -20.57
CA SER A 143 5.55 6.90 -19.81
C SER A 143 5.65 8.00 -18.75
N ASP A 144 5.21 9.22 -19.06
CA ASP A 144 5.21 10.33 -18.09
C ASP A 144 4.25 10.06 -16.92
N LEU A 145 3.04 9.55 -17.22
CA LEU A 145 2.12 9.09 -16.19
C LEU A 145 2.76 7.98 -15.34
N MET A 146 3.47 7.03 -15.97
CA MET A 146 4.17 5.96 -15.24
C MET A 146 5.26 6.50 -14.31
N ILE A 147 6.01 7.53 -14.71
CA ILE A 147 6.99 8.20 -13.84
C ILE A 147 6.29 8.73 -12.58
N VAL A 148 5.16 9.41 -12.74
CA VAL A 148 4.36 9.93 -11.61
C VAL A 148 3.84 8.78 -10.72
N ILE A 149 3.32 7.70 -11.32
CA ILE A 149 2.79 6.53 -10.59
C ILE A 149 3.88 5.82 -9.79
N VAL A 150 5.07 5.63 -10.37
CA VAL A 150 6.22 5.01 -9.70
C VAL A 150 6.74 5.91 -8.58
N ALA A 151 6.92 7.20 -8.85
CA ALA A 151 7.36 8.16 -7.84
C ALA A 151 6.41 8.20 -6.64
N THR A 152 5.10 8.26 -6.89
CA THR A 152 4.10 8.21 -5.82
C THR A 152 4.08 6.88 -5.09
N GLY A 153 4.27 5.75 -5.78
CA GLY A 153 4.42 4.42 -5.17
C GLY A 153 5.59 4.33 -4.19
N VAL A 154 6.77 4.82 -4.60
CA VAL A 154 7.99 4.87 -3.75
C VAL A 154 7.79 5.81 -2.56
N MET A 155 7.18 6.97 -2.79
CA MET A 155 6.93 7.98 -1.76
C MET A 155 5.76 7.67 -0.82
N ARG A 156 5.09 6.51 -0.98
CA ARG A 156 3.91 6.12 -0.17
C ARG A 156 4.11 6.33 1.33
N GLY A 157 5.29 5.98 1.86
CA GLY A 157 5.60 6.14 3.29
C GLY A 157 5.62 7.60 3.76
N ARG A 158 5.93 8.56 2.88
CA ARG A 158 5.88 10.00 3.19
C ARG A 158 4.45 10.52 3.22
N PHE A 159 3.62 10.10 2.25
CA PHE A 159 2.20 10.44 2.24
C PHE A 159 1.42 9.86 3.41
N ALA A 160 1.81 8.67 3.89
CA ALA A 160 1.21 8.07 5.09
C ALA A 160 1.42 8.90 6.37
N ARG A 161 2.40 9.81 6.37
CA ARG A 161 2.68 10.75 7.47
C ARG A 161 2.24 12.19 7.15
N ALA A 162 1.71 12.43 5.96
CA ALA A 162 1.25 13.76 5.54
C ALA A 162 -0.16 14.03 6.06
N GLU A 163 -0.56 15.30 6.08
CA GLU A 163 -1.91 15.74 6.49
C GLU A 163 -3.03 15.13 5.63
N ARG A 164 -2.72 14.83 4.36
CA ARG A 164 -3.69 14.31 3.38
C ARG A 164 -3.20 12.99 2.78
N PRO A 165 -3.30 11.87 3.52
CA PRO A 165 -2.79 10.56 3.06
C PRO A 165 -3.55 9.98 1.86
N TRP A 166 -4.76 10.48 1.58
CA TRP A 166 -5.58 10.06 0.44
C TRP A 166 -5.05 10.56 -0.92
N ILE A 167 -4.27 11.64 -0.96
CA ILE A 167 -3.68 12.19 -2.20
C ILE A 167 -2.82 11.14 -2.90
N TRP A 168 -2.08 10.34 -2.13
CA TRP A 168 -1.29 9.23 -2.67
C TRP A 168 -2.15 8.28 -3.51
N ARG A 169 -3.37 7.95 -3.07
CA ARG A 169 -4.27 7.07 -3.82
C ARG A 169 -4.69 7.71 -5.12
N VAL A 170 -5.20 8.95 -5.06
CA VAL A 170 -5.68 9.68 -6.24
C VAL A 170 -4.61 9.81 -7.31
N VAL A 171 -3.37 10.15 -6.93
CA VAL A 171 -2.28 10.26 -7.90
C VAL A 171 -1.83 8.90 -8.40
N HIS A 172 -1.81 7.87 -7.55
CA HIS A 172 -1.45 6.52 -7.99
C HIS A 172 -2.52 5.89 -8.89
N ASP A 173 -3.79 6.28 -8.72
CA ASP A 173 -4.93 5.86 -9.55
C ASP A 173 -4.83 6.39 -10.99
N LEU A 174 -3.90 7.31 -11.29
CA LEU A 174 -3.52 7.64 -12.68
C LEU A 174 -3.07 6.40 -13.47
N ALA A 175 -2.70 5.30 -12.80
CA ALA A 175 -2.43 4.01 -13.45
C ALA A 175 -3.63 3.51 -14.28
N TYR A 176 -4.86 3.77 -13.86
CA TYR A 176 -6.06 3.40 -14.61
C TYR A 176 -6.23 4.20 -15.89
N LEU A 177 -5.61 5.39 -15.99
CA LEU A 177 -5.59 6.20 -17.21
C LEU A 177 -4.38 5.84 -18.09
N ALA A 178 -3.20 5.66 -17.49
CA ALA A 178 -1.98 5.27 -18.21
C ALA A 178 -2.14 3.93 -18.94
N TRP A 179 -2.87 2.99 -18.33
CA TRP A 179 -3.10 1.65 -18.87
C TRP A 179 -3.81 1.64 -20.24
N PRO A 180 -5.02 2.20 -20.42
CA PRO A 180 -5.68 2.22 -21.73
C PRO A 180 -4.89 3.02 -22.77
N ILE A 181 -4.23 4.12 -22.38
CA ILE A 181 -3.36 4.90 -23.27
C ILE A 181 -2.22 4.01 -23.81
N SER A 182 -1.59 3.22 -22.94
CA SER A 182 -0.51 2.31 -23.34
C SER A 182 -0.97 1.17 -24.24
N ILE A 183 -2.20 0.68 -24.09
CA ILE A 183 -2.81 -0.32 -24.99
C ILE A 183 -3.00 0.27 -26.39
N ILE A 184 -3.60 1.47 -26.47
CA ILE A 184 -3.83 2.16 -27.75
C ILE A 184 -2.49 2.42 -28.46
N HIS A 185 -1.49 2.91 -27.71
CA HIS A 185 -0.13 3.06 -28.21
C HIS A 185 0.41 1.72 -28.74
N GLY A 186 0.37 0.65 -27.97
CA GLY A 186 0.94 -0.65 -28.37
C GLY A 186 0.26 -1.30 -29.59
N LEU A 187 -1.05 -1.08 -29.77
CA LEU A 187 -1.81 -1.64 -30.91
C LEU A 187 -1.68 -0.81 -32.19
N MET A 188 -1.63 0.52 -32.06
CA MET A 188 -1.72 1.44 -33.20
C MET A 188 -0.36 2.04 -33.58
N ALA A 189 0.64 2.02 -32.70
CA ALA A 189 1.96 2.55 -33.00
C ALA A 189 2.81 1.52 -33.76
N GLY A 190 3.05 1.80 -35.03
CA GLY A 190 4.04 1.11 -35.85
C GLY A 190 3.49 -0.10 -36.60
N ARG A 191 4.16 -1.25 -36.45
CA ARG A 191 3.90 -2.45 -37.27
C ARG A 191 2.57 -3.13 -36.91
N PRO A 192 1.94 -3.86 -37.85
CA PRO A 192 0.81 -4.73 -37.53
C PRO A 192 1.17 -5.71 -36.40
N PRO A 193 0.37 -5.81 -35.33
CA PRO A 193 0.63 -6.74 -34.24
C PRO A 193 0.42 -8.18 -34.71
N ALA A 194 1.24 -9.10 -34.20
CA ALA A 194 0.99 -10.52 -34.41
C ALA A 194 -0.30 -10.94 -33.69
N ALA A 195 -1.05 -11.90 -34.25
CA ALA A 195 -2.35 -12.30 -33.72
C ALA A 195 -2.28 -12.71 -32.23
N TRP A 196 -1.22 -13.42 -31.82
CA TRP A 196 -1.03 -13.81 -30.42
C TRP A 196 -0.83 -12.62 -29.48
N VAL A 197 -0.25 -11.51 -29.96
CA VAL A 197 -0.11 -10.26 -29.18
C VAL A 197 -1.49 -9.66 -28.94
N VAL A 198 -2.32 -9.60 -29.98
CA VAL A 198 -3.70 -9.12 -29.87
C VAL A 198 -4.48 -9.96 -28.87
N TRP A 199 -4.44 -11.30 -28.99
CA TRP A 199 -5.10 -12.19 -28.03
C TRP A 199 -4.59 -12.01 -26.60
N SER A 200 -3.28 -11.81 -26.41
CA SER A 200 -2.73 -11.54 -25.08
C SER A 200 -3.31 -10.25 -24.47
N TYR A 201 -3.51 -9.21 -25.29
CA TYR A 201 -4.08 -7.94 -24.84
C TYR A 201 -5.56 -8.08 -24.53
N VAL A 202 -6.31 -8.81 -25.36
CA VAL A 202 -7.74 -9.10 -25.13
C VAL A 202 -7.92 -9.86 -23.81
N VAL A 203 -7.13 -10.91 -23.56
CA VAL A 203 -7.18 -11.66 -22.30
C VAL A 203 -6.85 -10.76 -21.10
N CYS A 204 -5.82 -9.92 -21.22
CA CYS A 204 -5.45 -8.94 -20.19
C CYS A 204 -6.60 -7.94 -19.91
N LEU A 205 -7.23 -7.42 -20.96
CA LEU A 205 -8.37 -6.50 -20.88
C LEU A 205 -9.58 -7.13 -20.20
N VAL A 206 -9.95 -8.34 -20.60
CA VAL A 206 -11.09 -9.07 -20.02
C VAL A 206 -10.81 -9.37 -18.54
N ALA A 207 -9.61 -9.83 -18.21
CA ALA A 207 -9.24 -10.15 -16.84
C ALA A 207 -9.24 -8.90 -15.93
N ALA A 208 -8.62 -7.81 -16.38
CA ALA A 208 -8.60 -6.54 -15.64
C ALA A 208 -9.99 -5.91 -15.52
N GLY A 209 -10.78 -5.92 -16.61
CA GLY A 209 -12.17 -5.44 -16.61
C GLY A 209 -13.06 -6.23 -15.65
N SER A 210 -12.90 -7.55 -15.61
CA SER A 210 -13.62 -8.42 -14.66
C SER A 210 -13.24 -8.09 -13.21
N ALA A 211 -11.94 -7.93 -12.92
CA ALA A 211 -11.47 -7.56 -11.59
C ALA A 211 -11.99 -6.18 -11.15
N LEU A 212 -12.02 -5.21 -12.06
CA LEU A 212 -12.57 -3.88 -11.80
C LEU A 212 -14.09 -3.93 -11.56
N LEU A 213 -14.83 -4.71 -12.35
CA LEU A 213 -16.27 -4.89 -12.16
C LEU A 213 -16.58 -5.52 -10.80
N ILE A 214 -15.88 -6.58 -10.42
CA ILE A 214 -16.02 -7.22 -9.10
C ILE A 214 -15.77 -6.21 -7.98
N ARG A 215 -14.72 -5.39 -8.12
CA ARG A 215 -14.37 -4.35 -7.15
C ARG A 215 -15.47 -3.30 -7.00
N VAL A 216 -16.00 -2.81 -8.11
CA VAL A 216 -17.08 -1.83 -8.15
C VAL A 216 -18.34 -2.40 -7.52
N MET A 217 -18.74 -3.63 -7.89
CA MET A 217 -19.88 -4.32 -7.29
C MET A 217 -19.70 -4.55 -5.78
N ALA A 218 -18.50 -4.94 -5.33
CA ALA A 218 -18.20 -5.13 -3.91
C ALA A 218 -18.25 -3.82 -3.11
N ALA A 219 -17.88 -2.68 -3.72
CA ALA A 219 -18.00 -1.37 -3.10
C ALA A 219 -19.45 -0.90 -2.93
N PHE A 220 -20.37 -1.34 -3.80
CA PHE A 220 -21.80 -0.99 -3.71
C PHE A 220 -22.63 -1.92 -2.80
N ARG A 221 -22.14 -3.12 -2.47
CA ARG A 221 -22.87 -4.07 -1.58
C ARG A 221 -23.23 -3.51 -0.19
N PRO A 222 -22.34 -2.80 0.55
CA PRO A 222 -22.69 -2.22 1.84
C PRO A 222 -23.79 -1.16 1.75
N ALA A 223 -23.80 -0.36 0.68
CA ALA A 223 -24.81 0.68 0.46
C ALA A 223 -26.19 0.07 0.15
N LEU A 224 -26.23 -1.03 -0.60
CA LEU A 224 -27.46 -1.75 -0.91
C LEU A 224 -27.99 -2.54 0.29
N SER A 225 -27.11 -3.13 1.11
CA SER A 225 -27.51 -3.81 2.36
C SER A 225 -27.98 -2.83 3.43
N ALA A 226 -27.39 -1.63 3.52
CA ALA A 226 -27.88 -0.57 4.40
C ALA A 226 -29.24 -0.04 3.93
N ALA A 227 -29.40 0.27 2.63
CA ALA A 227 -30.68 0.71 2.08
C ALA A 227 -31.80 -0.34 2.22
N GLY A 228 -31.47 -1.63 2.12
CA GLY A 228 -32.40 -2.73 2.36
C GLY A 228 -32.76 -2.94 3.84
N ALA A 229 -31.82 -2.68 4.75
CA ALA A 229 -32.06 -2.72 6.20
C ALA A 229 -32.94 -1.54 6.65
N ASP A 230 -32.69 -0.33 6.14
CA ASP A 230 -33.50 0.87 6.41
C ASP A 230 -34.94 0.71 5.86
N ALA A 231 -35.10 0.09 4.70
CA ALA A 231 -36.42 -0.25 4.14
C ALA A 231 -37.16 -1.34 4.94
N ALA A 232 -36.43 -2.32 5.49
CA ALA A 232 -36.99 -3.37 6.33
C ALA A 232 -37.38 -2.84 7.73
N ASP A 233 -36.61 -1.92 8.31
CA ASP A 233 -36.93 -1.22 9.57
C ASP A 233 -38.18 -0.34 9.40
N MET A 234 -38.31 0.34 8.26
CA MET A 234 -39.49 1.15 7.95
C MET A 234 -40.77 0.32 7.69
N THR A 235 -40.62 -0.99 7.39
CA THR A 235 -41.74 -1.93 7.23
C THR A 235 -42.10 -2.61 8.56
N GLN A 236 -41.19 -2.68 9.54
CA GLN A 236 -41.51 -3.09 10.90
C GLN A 236 -42.18 -1.94 11.65
N THR A 237 -43.51 -1.91 11.58
CA THR A 237 -44.34 -1.11 12.50
C THR A 237 -43.96 -1.48 13.94
N GLN A 238 -43.27 -0.57 14.62
CA GLN A 238 -42.96 -0.66 16.05
C GLN A 238 -44.23 -1.02 16.84
N PRO A 239 -44.23 -2.06 17.70
CA PRO A 239 -45.34 -2.28 18.61
C PRO A 239 -45.43 -1.08 19.54
N ILE A 240 -46.58 -0.39 19.54
CA ILE A 240 -46.87 0.73 20.41
C ILE A 240 -46.51 0.33 21.86
N PRO A 241 -45.57 1.02 22.53
CA PRO A 241 -45.30 0.76 23.93
C PRO A 241 -46.56 1.03 24.74
N ARG A 242 -47.18 -0.04 25.27
CA ARG A 242 -48.31 0.09 26.16
C ARG A 242 -47.85 0.86 27.39
N ALA A 243 -48.31 2.10 27.52
CA ALA A 243 -47.99 2.94 28.67
C ALA A 243 -48.44 2.24 29.96
N VAL A 244 -47.47 1.78 30.75
CA VAL A 244 -47.72 1.33 32.12
C VAL A 244 -47.90 2.58 32.97
N PRO A 245 -49.04 2.78 33.65
CA PRO A 245 -49.25 3.95 34.50
C PRO A 245 -48.24 3.97 35.64
N LYS A 246 -47.50 5.08 35.81
CA LYS A 246 -46.67 5.31 36.99
C LYS A 246 -47.56 5.48 38.21
N HIS A 247 -47.34 4.67 39.24
CA HIS A 247 -48.01 4.77 40.53
C HIS A 247 -47.52 6.04 41.26
N VAL A 248 -48.44 6.93 41.64
CA VAL A 248 -48.17 8.13 42.45
C VAL A 248 -48.17 7.71 43.93
N PRO A 249 -47.10 7.92 44.72
CA PRO A 249 -47.11 7.60 46.13
C PRO A 249 -48.01 8.57 46.90
N ARG A 250 -48.94 8.02 47.68
CA ARG A 250 -49.82 8.75 48.62
C ARG A 250 -49.00 9.13 49.86
N ALA A 251 -49.06 10.40 50.25
CA ALA A 251 -48.41 10.90 51.46
C ALA A 251 -49.06 10.31 52.73
N GLU A 252 -48.26 9.75 53.63
CA GLU A 252 -48.69 9.26 54.94
C GLU A 252 -48.55 10.34 56.04
N PRO A 253 -49.40 10.33 57.09
CA PRO A 253 -49.36 11.32 58.16
C PRO A 253 -48.25 11.01 59.20
N LYS A 254 -47.56 12.06 59.63
CA LYS A 254 -46.48 12.05 60.63
C LYS A 254 -47.02 11.71 62.03
N ALA A 255 -46.56 10.61 62.62
CA ALA A 255 -46.86 10.21 64.01
C ALA A 255 -45.82 10.76 65.02
N ALA A 256 -46.31 11.08 66.22
CA ALA A 256 -45.65 11.80 67.32
C ALA A 256 -44.61 10.95 68.11
N PRO A 257 -43.68 11.59 68.86
CA PRO A 257 -42.52 10.91 69.46
C PRO A 257 -42.85 10.20 70.79
N ARG A 258 -42.11 9.12 71.10
CA ARG A 258 -42.18 8.37 72.38
C ARG A 258 -40.81 8.29 73.08
N PRO A 259 -40.81 8.11 74.42
CA PRO A 259 -39.77 8.65 75.31
C PRO A 259 -38.60 7.70 75.61
N VAL A 260 -37.53 8.31 76.10
CA VAL A 260 -36.25 7.76 76.58
C VAL A 260 -36.44 6.81 77.76
N SER A 261 -35.66 5.73 77.81
CA SER A 261 -35.33 5.04 79.05
C SER A 261 -33.84 4.70 79.11
N LEU A 262 -33.27 5.08 80.26
CA LEU A 262 -31.90 4.87 80.74
C LEU A 262 -31.64 3.39 81.09
N LEU A 263 -30.34 3.11 81.30
CA LEU A 263 -29.73 1.99 82.04
C LEU A 263 -29.18 0.87 81.13
N GLY A 264 -27.89 0.52 81.10
CA GLY A 264 -26.69 1.07 81.74
C GLY A 264 -25.50 0.11 81.59
N ARG A 265 -24.29 0.66 81.86
CA ARG A 265 -23.07 -0.01 82.38
C ARG A 265 -22.17 -0.70 81.31
N THR A 266 -20.84 -0.54 81.20
CA THR A 266 -19.69 0.17 81.86
C THR A 266 -18.52 0.21 80.84
N GLY A 267 -17.71 1.27 80.74
CA GLY A 267 -16.33 1.38 81.27
C GLY A 267 -15.33 0.40 80.63
N THR A 268 -14.15 0.75 80.09
CA THR A 268 -13.20 1.80 80.48
C THR A 268 -12.11 2.04 79.40
N ASP A 269 -11.49 3.23 79.49
CA ASP A 269 -10.09 3.61 79.20
C ASP A 269 -9.53 3.80 77.77
N GLY A 270 -8.94 5.00 77.57
CA GLY A 270 -7.70 5.15 76.82
C GLY A 270 -7.65 6.21 75.71
N SER A 271 -7.52 7.49 76.05
CA SER A 271 -6.87 8.54 75.22
C SER A 271 -5.48 8.83 75.85
N PRO A 272 -4.52 9.62 75.29
CA PRO A 272 -4.58 10.50 74.10
C PRO A 272 -3.25 10.61 73.27
N ALA A 273 -3.19 11.64 72.41
CA ALA A 273 -1.99 12.37 71.94
C ALA A 273 -1.15 11.76 70.79
N ALA A 274 -0.47 12.50 69.90
CA ALA A 274 -0.46 13.90 69.48
C ALA A 274 0.43 14.01 68.22
N ALA A 275 0.02 14.87 67.27
CA ALA A 275 0.78 15.88 66.51
C ALA A 275 2.14 15.57 65.76
N PRO A 276 2.52 16.42 64.78
CA PRO A 276 3.36 16.06 63.62
C PRO A 276 4.80 16.62 63.67
N SER A 277 5.69 16.14 62.77
CA SER A 277 7.05 16.72 62.57
C SER A 277 7.49 16.81 61.10
N HIS A 278 7.47 18.05 60.62
CA HIS A 278 8.49 18.82 59.87
C HIS A 278 9.67 18.18 59.08
N ARG A 279 9.92 18.83 57.91
CA ARG A 279 11.22 19.19 57.25
C ARG A 279 12.05 18.06 56.61
N ALA A 280 12.88 18.23 55.58
CA ALA A 280 13.31 19.31 54.67
C ALA A 280 13.97 18.59 53.46
N GLY A 281 13.81 19.01 52.21
CA GLY A 281 14.75 19.91 51.53
C GLY A 281 15.91 19.17 50.83
N ARG A 282 16.02 19.30 49.49
CA ARG A 282 17.25 19.70 48.75
C ARG A 282 17.10 19.60 47.22
N THR A 283 16.98 20.78 46.62
CA THR A 283 17.85 21.40 45.59
C THR A 283 18.34 20.64 44.33
N LYS A 284 18.00 21.25 43.18
CA LYS A 284 18.80 21.54 41.95
C LYS A 284 19.42 20.40 41.14
N LEU A 285 19.12 20.39 39.83
CA LEU A 285 20.08 20.83 38.80
C LEU A 285 19.44 21.05 37.42
N ARG A 286 19.58 22.29 36.92
CA ARG A 286 19.58 22.70 35.51
C ARG A 286 20.93 22.32 34.89
N ARG A 287 20.97 21.91 33.61
CA ARG A 287 21.87 22.42 32.52
C ARG A 287 21.62 21.60 31.21
N ILE A 288 21.19 22.21 30.08
CA ILE A 288 21.98 22.64 28.86
C ILE A 288 22.84 21.46 28.33
N VAL A 289 22.75 20.98 27.08
CA VAL A 289 22.94 21.59 25.75
C VAL A 289 22.11 20.81 24.73
#